data_AF-A0A4V2A0B0-F1
#
_entry.id   AF-A0A4V2A0B0-F1
#
_cell.length_a   1.000
_cell.length_b   1.000
_cell.length_c   1.000
_cell.angle_alpha   90.00
_cell.angle_beta   90.00
_cell.angle_gamma   90.00
#
_symmetry.space_group_name_H-M   'P 1'
#
loop_
_entity.id
_entity.type
_entity.pdbx_description
1 polymer ?
#
loop_
_entity_poly.entity_id
_entity_poly.type
_entity_poly.pdbx_seq_one_letter_code
_entity_poly.pdbx_strand_id
1 'polypeptide(L)'
;MNVTGKFSFATISCLLIAAMISPVNISMAADSAANLSDSTSRKQINHKPKIREVLTSQQLFVVTATAAKGKDAAKLFDLKGELRDAFMIIGYLDNGSVEELNWTMCPDGKCPETGTFKAGTKEYVQLDSLIAKFKPQSQPE
;
A
#
# COMPACT_ATOMS: atom_id res chain seq x y z
N MET A 1 28.42 6.17 -47.86
CA MET A 1 27.93 7.56 -47.74
C MET A 1 27.77 7.85 -46.26
N ASN A 2 28.69 8.61 -45.69
CA ASN A 2 28.71 8.99 -44.27
C ASN A 2 27.96 10.32 -44.10
N VAL A 3 26.91 10.34 -43.29
CA VAL A 3 26.20 11.57 -42.92
C VAL A 3 26.56 11.89 -41.47
N THR A 4 27.49 12.81 -41.30
CA THR A 4 27.90 13.39 -40.02
C THR A 4 27.01 14.58 -39.69
N GLY A 5 25.97 14.37 -38.89
CA GLY A 5 25.14 15.43 -38.32
C GLY A 5 25.78 16.03 -37.07
N LYS A 6 26.26 17.28 -37.15
CA LYS A 6 26.67 18.10 -36.01
C LYS A 6 25.43 18.70 -35.34
N PHE A 7 25.09 18.26 -34.14
CA PHE A 7 24.08 18.91 -33.30
C PHE A 7 24.77 19.86 -32.32
N SER A 8 24.49 21.16 -32.48
CA SER A 8 24.90 22.24 -31.59
C SER A 8 23.86 22.39 -30.49
N PHE A 9 24.23 22.08 -29.24
CA PHE A 9 23.36 22.29 -28.09
C PHE A 9 23.58 23.69 -27.54
N ALA A 10 22.57 24.54 -27.71
CA ALA A 10 22.48 25.84 -27.09
C ALA A 10 22.40 25.69 -25.56
N THR A 11 23.23 26.46 -24.87
CA THR A 11 23.31 26.62 -23.42
C THR A 11 21.98 27.13 -22.86
N ILE A 12 21.25 26.26 -22.15
CA ILE A 12 20.10 26.64 -21.33
C ILE A 12 20.63 27.20 -20.01
N SER A 13 20.47 28.52 -19.87
CA SER A 13 20.77 29.28 -18.67
C SER A 13 19.80 28.87 -17.55
N CYS A 14 20.25 28.00 -16.65
CA CYS A 14 19.52 27.65 -15.44
C CYS A 14 19.55 28.84 -14.47
N LEU A 15 18.42 29.52 -14.36
CA LEU A 15 18.09 30.44 -13.27
C LEU A 15 18.23 29.70 -11.93
N LEU A 16 19.24 30.06 -11.14
CA LEU A 16 19.41 29.63 -9.75
C LEU A 16 18.35 30.33 -8.88
N ILE A 17 17.29 29.61 -8.52
CA ILE A 17 16.36 30.02 -7.46
C ILE A 17 17.01 29.62 -6.13
N ALA A 18 17.56 30.62 -5.44
CA ALA A 18 18.06 30.48 -4.07
C ALA A 18 16.88 30.29 -3.11
N ALA A 19 16.63 29.04 -2.69
CA ALA A 19 15.71 28.75 -1.61
C ALA A 19 16.38 29.07 -0.27
N MET A 20 15.83 30.08 0.41
CA MET A 20 16.16 30.45 1.79
C MET A 20 15.82 29.27 2.72
N ILE A 21 16.82 28.52 3.16
CA ILE A 21 16.67 27.50 4.20
C ILE A 21 16.72 28.19 5.56
N SER A 22 15.58 28.35 6.20
CA SER A 22 15.50 28.71 7.62
C SER A 22 15.67 27.44 8.46
N PRO A 23 16.57 27.40 9.46
CA PRO A 23 16.65 26.28 10.39
C PRO A 23 15.50 26.38 11.41
N VAL A 24 14.50 25.49 11.28
CA VAL A 24 13.54 25.24 12.36
C VAL A 24 14.20 24.26 13.33
N ASN A 25 14.56 24.75 14.52
CA ASN A 25 14.97 23.92 15.65
C ASN A 25 13.78 23.06 16.10
N ILE A 26 13.79 21.76 15.78
CA ILE A 26 12.89 20.78 16.38
C ILE A 26 13.55 20.27 17.65
N SER A 27 13.14 20.82 18.79
CA SER A 27 13.48 20.31 20.11
C SER A 27 12.68 19.02 20.35
N MET A 28 13.37 17.88 20.40
CA MET A 28 12.80 16.62 20.87
C MET A 28 12.74 16.64 22.40
N ALA A 29 11.56 16.89 22.96
CA ALA A 29 11.24 16.52 24.33
C ALA A 29 10.66 15.10 24.31
N ALA A 30 11.45 14.15 24.81
CA ALA A 30 11.01 12.80 25.10
C ALA A 30 10.38 12.80 26.50
N ASP A 31 9.05 12.82 26.57
CA ASP A 31 8.34 12.48 27.80
C ASP A 31 7.73 11.08 27.65
N SER A 32 8.36 10.15 28.37
CA SER A 32 7.80 8.85 28.68
C SER A 32 6.67 9.04 29.68
N ALA A 33 5.43 8.75 29.27
CA ALA A 33 4.31 8.61 30.20
C ALA A 33 3.69 7.23 30.03
N ALA A 34 3.76 6.49 31.12
CA ALA A 34 3.32 5.13 31.29
C ALA A 34 1.79 5.00 31.30
N ASN A 35 1.31 3.93 30.65
CA ASN A 35 0.40 2.94 31.22
C ASN A 35 -0.93 3.43 31.82
N LEU A 36 -1.99 3.31 31.03
CA LEU A 36 -3.33 2.94 31.51
C LEU A 36 -4.07 2.26 30.36
N SER A 37 -3.80 0.96 30.22
CA SER A 37 -4.67 0.04 29.48
C SER A 37 -5.97 -0.12 30.27
N ASP A 38 -6.89 0.82 30.09
CA ASP A 38 -8.30 0.60 30.42
C ASP A 38 -8.87 -0.33 29.35
N SER A 39 -8.84 -1.63 29.65
CA SER A 39 -9.49 -2.69 28.90
C SER A 39 -11.01 -2.58 29.08
N THR A 40 -11.60 -1.49 28.59
CA THR A 40 -13.02 -1.46 28.31
C THR A 40 -13.23 -2.36 27.09
N SER A 41 -13.62 -3.60 27.37
CA SER A 41 -14.16 -4.57 26.42
C SER A 41 -15.37 -3.95 25.70
N ARG A 42 -15.12 -3.11 24.70
CA ARG A 42 -16.10 -2.74 23.70
C ARG A 42 -16.41 -4.01 22.96
N LYS A 43 -17.57 -4.58 23.29
CA LYS A 43 -18.32 -5.50 22.44
C LYS A 43 -18.22 -4.96 21.00
N GLN A 44 -17.31 -5.53 20.21
CA GLN A 44 -17.02 -5.08 18.86
C GLN A 44 -18.24 -5.49 18.03
N ILE A 45 -19.23 -4.61 17.98
CA ILE A 45 -20.37 -4.77 17.08
C ILE A 45 -19.73 -4.82 15.70
N ASN A 46 -19.71 -6.01 15.12
CA ASN A 46 -19.06 -6.30 13.85
C ASN A 46 -19.89 -5.62 12.75
N HIS A 47 -19.71 -4.31 12.64
CA HIS A 47 -20.39 -3.49 11.65
C HIS A 47 -19.86 -3.93 10.29
N LYS A 48 -20.70 -4.63 9.53
CA LYS A 48 -20.36 -5.05 8.19
C LYS A 48 -20.48 -3.85 7.25
N PRO A 49 -19.50 -3.58 6.36
CA PRO A 49 -19.58 -2.45 5.43
C PRO A 49 -20.83 -2.49 4.55
N LYS A 50 -21.58 -1.39 4.42
CA LYS A 50 -22.75 -1.35 3.50
C LYS A 50 -22.34 -1.26 2.05
N ILE A 51 -21.22 -0.62 1.80
CA ILE A 51 -20.67 -0.42 0.47
C ILE A 51 -19.24 -0.91 0.48
N ARG A 52 -18.86 -1.65 -0.56
CA ARG A 52 -17.47 -1.99 -0.84
C ARG A 52 -17.09 -1.41 -2.19
N GLU A 53 -15.94 -0.78 -2.26
CA GLU A 53 -15.31 -0.36 -3.51
C GLU A 53 -14.10 -1.25 -3.77
N VAL A 54 -13.98 -1.70 -5.02
CA VAL A 54 -12.86 -2.48 -5.52
C VAL A 54 -12.05 -1.60 -6.45
N LEU A 55 -10.78 -1.46 -6.12
CA LEU A 55 -9.78 -0.76 -6.94
C LEU A 55 -8.78 -1.77 -7.48
N THR A 56 -8.34 -1.59 -8.71
CA THR A 56 -7.37 -2.46 -9.38
C THR A 56 -6.19 -1.64 -9.91
N SER A 57 -4.99 -2.18 -9.80
CA SER A 57 -3.76 -1.54 -10.29
C SER A 57 -2.68 -2.59 -10.55
N GLN A 58 -1.65 -2.24 -11.32
CA GLN A 58 -0.38 -2.96 -11.24
C GLN A 58 0.41 -2.46 -10.03
N GLN A 59 1.00 -3.39 -9.28
CA GLN A 59 1.81 -3.12 -8.10
C GLN A 59 3.11 -3.92 -8.18
N LEU A 60 4.20 -3.33 -7.68
CA LEU A 60 5.50 -4.00 -7.61
C LEU A 60 5.56 -4.84 -6.32
N PHE A 61 5.65 -6.15 -6.47
CA PHE A 61 5.77 -7.08 -5.34
C PHE A 61 7.18 -7.64 -5.25
N VAL A 62 7.72 -7.72 -4.04
CA VAL A 62 8.92 -8.51 -3.78
C VAL A 62 8.51 -9.98 -3.75
N VAL A 63 8.95 -10.74 -4.75
CA VAL A 63 8.61 -12.18 -4.88
C VAL A 63 9.71 -13.09 -4.33
N THR A 64 10.90 -12.55 -4.16
CA THR A 64 12.04 -13.29 -3.60
C THR A 64 12.94 -12.33 -2.85
N ALA A 65 13.36 -12.74 -1.66
CA ALA A 65 14.41 -12.08 -0.90
C ALA A 65 15.44 -13.16 -0.53
N THR A 66 16.67 -13.00 -0.98
CA THR A 66 17.77 -13.90 -0.62
C THR A 66 18.92 -13.13 0.01
N ALA A 67 19.71 -13.81 0.84
CA ALA A 67 20.94 -13.20 1.34
C ALA A 67 21.88 -12.95 0.16
N ALA A 68 22.39 -11.72 0.03
CA ALA A 68 23.37 -11.40 -1.00
C ALA A 68 24.62 -12.28 -0.82
N LYS A 69 25.25 -12.70 -1.92
CA LYS A 69 26.50 -13.48 -1.88
C LYS A 69 27.69 -12.54 -2.16
N GLY A 70 28.74 -12.59 -1.36
CA GLY A 70 29.96 -11.79 -1.57
C GLY A 70 30.51 -11.14 -0.30
N LYS A 71 31.54 -10.29 -0.44
CA LYS A 71 32.22 -9.63 0.68
C LYS A 71 31.31 -8.65 1.46
N ASP A 72 30.24 -8.16 0.85
CA ASP A 72 29.26 -7.25 1.45
C ASP A 72 27.95 -7.94 1.87
N ALA A 73 27.92 -9.29 1.85
CA ALA A 73 26.75 -10.13 2.14
C ALA A 73 26.13 -9.92 3.53
N ALA A 74 26.92 -9.45 4.51
CA ALA A 74 26.49 -9.35 5.89
C ALA A 74 25.38 -8.31 6.13
N LYS A 75 25.06 -7.45 5.14
CA LYS A 75 24.10 -6.34 5.30
C LYS A 75 23.13 -6.14 4.13
N LEU A 76 23.16 -7.00 3.12
CA LEU A 76 22.39 -6.80 1.89
C LEU A 76 21.53 -8.02 1.56
N PHE A 77 20.28 -7.74 1.19
CA PHE A 77 19.37 -8.71 0.59
C PHE A 77 19.34 -8.49 -0.91
N ASP A 78 19.42 -9.57 -1.68
CA ASP A 78 19.06 -9.55 -3.09
C ASP A 78 17.55 -9.73 -3.20
N LEU A 79 16.87 -8.67 -3.65
CA LEU A 79 15.42 -8.60 -3.78
C LEU A 79 15.04 -8.70 -5.25
N LYS A 80 14.24 -9.72 -5.58
CA LYS A 80 13.59 -9.81 -6.89
C LYS A 80 12.18 -9.24 -6.78
N GLY A 81 11.94 -8.15 -7.50
CA GLY A 81 10.62 -7.56 -7.67
C GLY A 81 9.95 -8.03 -8.96
N GLU A 82 8.63 -8.19 -8.93
CA GLU A 82 7.80 -8.44 -10.12
C GLU A 82 6.58 -7.53 -10.12
N LEU A 83 6.29 -6.93 -11.27
CA LEU A 83 5.08 -6.14 -11.47
C LEU A 83 3.90 -7.09 -11.70
N ARG A 84 2.91 -7.04 -10.83
CA ARG A 84 1.74 -7.94 -10.89
C ARG A 84 0.46 -7.12 -10.76
N ASP A 85 -0.61 -7.62 -11.38
CA ASP A 85 -1.94 -7.07 -11.16
C ASP A 85 -2.37 -7.34 -9.70
N ALA A 86 -2.97 -6.32 -9.10
CA ALA A 86 -3.39 -6.31 -7.71
C ALA A 86 -4.71 -5.58 -7.55
N PHE A 87 -5.38 -5.84 -6.44
CA PHE A 87 -6.62 -5.18 -6.06
C PHE A 87 -6.57 -4.71 -4.61
N MET A 88 -7.34 -3.68 -4.31
CA MET A 88 -7.59 -3.15 -2.98
C MET A 88 -9.10 -3.09 -2.76
N ILE A 89 -9.56 -3.33 -1.54
CA ILE A 89 -10.98 -3.24 -1.21
C ILE A 89 -11.18 -2.25 -0.08
N ILE A 90 -12.02 -1.26 -0.33
CA ILE A 90 -12.42 -0.22 0.63
C ILE A 90 -13.85 -0.50 1.07
N GLY A 91 -14.07 -0.73 2.36
CA GLY A 91 -15.37 -0.94 2.97
C GLY A 91 -15.85 0.29 3.72
N TYR A 92 -16.98 0.87 3.34
CA TYR A 92 -17.58 2.01 4.01
C TYR A 92 -18.57 1.55 5.09
N LEU A 93 -18.29 1.93 6.34
CA LEU A 93 -19.09 1.60 7.51
C LEU A 93 -20.11 2.70 7.82
N ASP A 94 -21.17 2.34 8.56
CA ASP A 94 -22.29 3.24 8.87
C ASP A 94 -21.91 4.43 9.75
N ASN A 95 -20.86 4.28 10.54
CA ASN A 95 -20.30 5.35 11.37
C ASN A 95 -19.38 6.31 10.59
N GLY A 96 -19.29 6.16 9.26
CA GLY A 96 -18.40 6.94 8.40
C GLY A 96 -16.94 6.52 8.43
N SER A 97 -16.58 5.49 9.20
CA SER A 97 -15.24 4.89 9.16
C SER A 97 -15.08 3.97 7.95
N VAL A 98 -13.82 3.66 7.64
CA VAL A 98 -13.45 2.83 6.48
C VAL A 98 -12.66 1.61 6.97
N GLU A 99 -12.97 0.45 6.40
CA GLU A 99 -12.19 -0.77 6.54
C GLU A 99 -11.47 -1.07 5.23
N GLU A 100 -10.16 -1.26 5.26
CA GLU A 100 -9.36 -1.50 4.05
C GLU A 100 -8.76 -2.91 4.06
N LEU A 101 -8.93 -3.62 2.94
CA LEU A 101 -8.04 -4.72 2.56
C LEU A 101 -6.97 -4.13 1.65
N ASN A 102 -5.74 -4.05 2.17
CA ASN A 102 -4.57 -3.55 1.46
C ASN A 102 -4.35 -4.25 0.11
N TRP A 103 -3.56 -3.61 -0.75
CA TRP A 103 -3.16 -4.14 -2.06
C TRP A 103 -2.74 -5.60 -1.98
N THR A 104 -3.54 -6.44 -2.61
CA THR A 104 -3.40 -7.89 -2.63
C THR A 104 -3.21 -8.33 -4.08
N MET A 105 -2.24 -9.22 -4.30
CA MET A 105 -1.97 -9.78 -5.61
C MET A 105 -3.19 -10.54 -6.13
N CYS A 106 -3.54 -10.37 -7.40
CA CYS A 106 -4.67 -11.07 -8.00
C CYS A 106 -4.37 -12.58 -8.12
N PRO A 107 -5.17 -13.45 -7.48
CA PRO A 107 -4.94 -14.89 -7.53
C PRO A 107 -5.13 -15.38 -8.97
N ASP A 108 -4.21 -16.24 -9.43
CA ASP A 108 -4.21 -16.79 -10.79
C ASP A 108 -4.27 -15.72 -11.91
N GLY A 109 -3.80 -14.50 -11.62
CA GLY A 109 -3.85 -13.37 -12.54
C GLY A 109 -5.25 -12.81 -12.81
N LYS A 110 -6.26 -13.17 -12.00
CA LYS A 110 -7.64 -12.70 -12.16
C LYS A 110 -8.03 -11.84 -10.97
N CYS A 111 -8.19 -10.54 -11.24
CA CYS A 111 -8.68 -9.59 -10.24
C CYS A 111 -10.21 -9.64 -10.12
N PRO A 112 -10.77 -9.30 -8.94
CA PRO A 112 -12.19 -8.97 -8.85
C PRO A 112 -12.53 -7.80 -9.77
N GLU A 113 -13.80 -7.73 -10.15
CA GLU A 113 -14.31 -6.63 -10.99
C GLU A 113 -14.21 -5.30 -10.22
N THR A 114 -13.66 -4.29 -10.89
CA THR A 114 -13.51 -2.93 -10.36
C THR A 114 -14.87 -2.26 -10.25
N GLY A 115 -15.14 -1.58 -9.14
CA GLY A 115 -16.38 -0.82 -8.98
C GLY A 115 -16.91 -0.83 -7.56
N THR A 116 -18.15 -0.34 -7.42
CA THR A 116 -18.82 -0.17 -6.13
C THR A 116 -19.96 -1.16 -5.98
N PHE A 117 -19.92 -1.95 -4.91
CA PHE A 117 -20.86 -3.02 -4.61
C PHE A 117 -21.63 -2.72 -3.33
N LYS A 118 -22.96 -2.86 -3.39
CA LYS A 118 -23.85 -2.58 -2.26
C LYS A 118 -24.22 -3.88 -1.54
N ALA A 119 -24.32 -3.81 -0.22
CA ALA A 119 -24.74 -4.94 0.60
C ALA A 119 -26.09 -5.50 0.12
N GLY A 120 -26.19 -6.83 0.05
CA GLY A 120 -27.39 -7.53 -0.41
C GLY A 120 -27.42 -7.86 -1.90
N THR A 121 -26.49 -7.33 -2.71
CA THR A 121 -26.36 -7.78 -4.11
C THR A 121 -25.55 -9.08 -4.21
N LYS A 122 -25.70 -9.79 -5.32
CA LYS A 122 -24.98 -11.06 -5.56
C LYS A 122 -23.48 -10.85 -5.64
N GLU A 123 -23.06 -9.76 -6.29
CA GLU A 123 -21.67 -9.37 -6.49
C GLU A 123 -21.00 -9.04 -5.16
N TYR A 124 -21.74 -8.38 -4.24
CA TYR A 124 -21.25 -8.11 -2.89
C TYR A 124 -20.98 -9.40 -2.10
N VAL A 125 -21.86 -10.41 -2.21
CA VAL A 125 -21.68 -11.71 -1.54
C VAL A 125 -20.46 -12.46 -2.08
N GLN A 126 -20.22 -12.37 -3.39
CA GLN A 126 -19.01 -12.93 -4.01
C GLN A 126 -17.76 -12.22 -3.51
N LEU A 127 -17.80 -10.90 -3.41
CA LEU A 127 -16.68 -10.09 -2.90
C LEU A 127 -16.37 -10.41 -1.43
N ASP A 128 -17.39 -10.56 -0.58
CA ASP A 128 -17.21 -11.01 0.81
C ASP A 128 -16.52 -12.37 0.91
N SER A 129 -16.93 -13.31 0.06
CA SER A 129 -16.33 -14.65 0.02
C SER A 129 -14.87 -14.60 -0.39
N LEU A 130 -14.50 -13.66 -1.26
CA LEU A 130 -13.13 -13.40 -1.65
C LEU A 130 -12.32 -12.79 -0.48
N ILE A 131 -12.86 -11.77 0.19
CA ILE A 131 -12.22 -11.13 1.35
C ILE A 131 -11.96 -12.11 2.48
N ALA A 132 -12.89 -13.03 2.74
CA ALA A 132 -12.73 -14.05 3.77
C ALA A 132 -11.53 -14.98 3.53
N LYS A 133 -11.06 -15.12 2.28
CA LYS A 133 -9.86 -15.90 1.95
C LYS A 133 -8.56 -15.13 2.22
N PHE A 134 -8.60 -13.79 2.18
CA PHE A 134 -7.43 -12.93 2.30
C PHE A 134 -7.28 -12.29 3.68
N LYS A 135 -8.36 -12.20 4.47
CA LYS A 135 -8.22 -11.81 5.87
C LYS A 135 -7.51 -12.94 6.62
N PRO A 136 -6.36 -12.66 7.28
CA PRO A 136 -5.78 -13.63 8.18
C PRO A 136 -6.83 -13.99 9.24
N GLN A 137 -7.09 -15.28 9.44
CA GLN A 137 -7.88 -15.70 10.59
C GLN A 137 -7.12 -15.21 11.82
N SER A 138 -7.63 -14.18 12.49
CA SER A 138 -7.14 -13.78 13.81
C SER A 138 -7.19 -15.04 14.66
N GLN A 139 -6.02 -15.59 15.01
CA GLN A 139 -5.96 -16.72 15.91
C GLN A 139 -6.67 -16.32 17.21
N PRO A 140 -7.52 -17.18 17.78
CA PRO A 140 -8.05 -16.91 19.11
C PRO A 140 -6.86 -16.83 20.08
N GLU A 141 -6.69 -15.67 20.71
CA GLU A 141 -5.84 -15.50 21.89
C GLU A 141 -6.33 -16.37 23.05
#